data_AF-A0A7W0UN40-F1
#
_entry.id   AF-A0A7W0UN40-F1
#
_cell.length_a   1.000
_cell.length_b   1.000
_cell.length_c   1.000
_cell.angle_alpha   90.00
_cell.angle_beta   90.00
_cell.angle_gamma   90.00
#
_symmetry.space_group_name_H-M   'P 1'
#
loop_
_entity.id
_entity.type
_entity.pdbx_description
1 polymer ?
#
loop_
_entity_poly.entity_id
_entity_poly.type
_entity_poly.pdbx_seq_one_letter_code
_entity_poly.pdbx_strand_id
1 'polypeptide(L)' 'MEERFRTLSETECYERCYGWRFGEDSVKVLRHEPDPRNDPSEMGERLRRLLELRLDAREPEAA' A
#
# COMPACT_ATOMS: atom_id res chain seq x y z
N MET A 1 18.47 -4.79 36.73
CA MET A 1 19.60 -4.15 36.02
C MET A 1 19.01 -3.63 34.73
N GLU A 2 18.72 -2.32 34.64
CA GLU A 2 18.20 -1.73 33.41
C GLU A 2 19.34 -1.69 32.39
N GLU A 3 19.26 -2.56 31.37
CA GLU A 3 20.09 -2.42 30.18
C GLU A 3 19.68 -1.13 29.46
N ARG A 4 20.45 -0.06 29.64
CA ARG A 4 20.26 1.16 28.87
C ARG A 4 20.81 0.93 27.47
N PHE A 5 19.92 0.77 26.50
CA PHE A 5 20.30 0.77 25.09
C PHE A 5 20.97 2.10 24.73
N ARG A 6 22.03 2.02 23.93
CA ARG A 6 22.69 3.20 23.35
C ARG A 6 21.68 3.95 22.45
N THR A 7 21.70 5.28 22.50
CA THR A 7 20.96 6.14 21.57
C THR A 7 21.47 5.95 20.14
N LEU A 8 20.56 5.70 19.20
CA LEU A 8 20.87 5.59 17.78
C LEU A 8 21.09 6.99 17.17
N SER A 9 21.99 7.08 16.20
CA SER A 9 22.10 8.22 15.30
C SER A 9 20.93 8.27 14.32
N GLU A 10 20.73 9.43 13.68
CA GLU A 10 19.69 9.61 12.67
C GLU A 10 19.85 8.63 11.50
N THR A 11 21.08 8.39 11.04
CA THR A 11 21.39 7.39 10.00
C THR A 11 20.96 5.99 10.44
N GLU A 12 21.31 5.57 11.66
CA GLU A 12 20.93 4.25 12.20
C GLU A 12 19.39 4.11 12.34
N CYS A 13 18.69 5.20 12.66
CA CYS A 13 17.22 5.23 12.66
C CYS A 13 16.65 5.05 11.26
N TYR A 14 17.18 5.78 10.26
CA TYR A 14 16.76 5.69 8.87
C TYR A 14 16.97 4.27 8.30
N GLU A 15 18.14 3.68 8.52
CA GLU A 15 18.44 2.31 8.07
C GLU A 15 17.50 1.28 8.68
N ARG A 16 17.11 1.44 9.95
CA ARG A 16 16.22 0.52 10.65
C ARG A 16 14.75 0.68 10.20
N CYS A 17 14.30 1.89 9.95
CA CYS A 17 12.93 2.19 9.51
C CYS A 17 12.69 1.78 8.05
N TYR A 18 13.67 2.00 7.19
CA TYR A 18 13.53 1.80 5.74
C TYR A 18 14.29 0.57 5.23
N GLY A 19 14.89 -0.21 6.14
CA GLY A 19 15.48 -1.51 5.84
C GLY A 19 16.72 -1.44 4.95
N TRP A 20 17.40 -0.28 4.88
CA TRP A 20 18.52 -0.08 3.97
C TRP A 20 19.77 -0.80 4.48
N ARG A 21 19.82 -2.12 4.31
CA ARG A 21 21.05 -2.90 4.39
C ARG A 21 21.64 -2.96 2.99
N PHE A 22 22.75 -2.26 2.80
CA PHE A 22 23.73 -2.38 1.71
C PHE A 22 23.73 -3.75 1.00
N GLY A 23 22.87 -3.93 0.00
CA GLY A 23 22.77 -5.20 -0.72
C GLY A 23 22.09 -5.06 -2.07
N GLU A 24 20.88 -4.51 -2.10
CA GLU A 24 20.13 -4.39 -3.36
C GLU A 24 19.28 -3.12 -3.37
N ASP A 25 19.76 -2.10 -4.07
CA ASP A 25 19.07 -0.84 -4.33
C ASP A 25 18.04 -1.00 -5.46
N SER A 26 17.21 -2.04 -5.40
CA SER A 26 16.29 -2.37 -6.49
C SER A 26 14.87 -2.66 -5.99
N VAL A 27 13.93 -1.89 -6.52
CA VAL A 27 12.50 -2.20 -6.43
C VAL A 27 12.25 -3.50 -7.18
N LYS A 28 11.83 -4.55 -6.47
CA LYS A 28 11.48 -5.84 -7.07
C LYS A 28 10.01 -5.82 -7.49
N VAL A 29 9.76 -5.92 -8.78
CA VAL A 29 8.40 -6.15 -9.30
C VAL A 29 8.04 -7.61 -9.08
N LEU A 30 7.18 -7.88 -8.10
CA LEU A 30 6.65 -9.22 -7.86
C LEU A 30 5.52 -9.50 -8.85
N ARG A 31 5.75 -10.40 -9.80
CA ARG A 31 4.67 -10.93 -10.65
C ARG A 31 3.86 -11.93 -9.83
N HIS A 32 2.62 -11.57 -9.51
CA HIS A 32 1.64 -12.55 -9.07
C HIS A 32 1.05 -13.24 -10.31
N GLU A 33 0.93 -14.57 -10.25
CA GLU A 33 0.10 -15.28 -11.21
C GLU A 33 -1.35 -14.81 -11.04
N PRO A 34 -2.06 -14.48 -12.13
CA PRO A 34 -3.45 -14.07 -12.04
C PRO A 34 -4.27 -15.20 -11.44
N ASP A 35 -4.83 -14.98 -10.25
CA ASP A 35 -5.78 -15.89 -9.65
C ASP A 35 -7.11 -15.78 -10.42
N PRO A 36 -7.58 -16.84 -11.10
CA PRO A 36 -8.81 -16.79 -11.88
C PRO A 36 -10.05 -16.52 -11.03
N ARG A 37 -9.98 -16.68 -9.70
CA ARG A 37 -11.06 -16.28 -8.78
C ARG A 37 -11.05 -14.78 -8.44
N ASN A 38 -9.93 -14.12 -8.69
CA ASN A 38 -9.73 -12.69 -8.53
C ASN A 38 -9.44 -12.08 -9.89
N ASP A 39 -10.30 -12.34 -10.88
CA ASP A 39 -10.24 -11.62 -12.14
C ASP A 39 -10.39 -10.11 -11.82
N PRO A 40 -9.32 -9.32 -11.98
CA PRO A 40 -9.36 -7.90 -11.62
C PRO A 40 -10.39 -7.15 -12.44
N SER A 41 -10.73 -7.66 -13.63
CA SER A 41 -11.72 -7.07 -14.52
C SER A 41 -13.14 -7.19 -13.98
N GLU A 42 -13.53 -8.35 -13.45
CA GLU A 42 -14.86 -8.56 -12.88
C GLU A 42 -15.03 -7.77 -11.57
N MET A 43 -14.01 -7.78 -10.71
CA MET A 43 -14.03 -6.99 -9.47
C MET A 43 -14.09 -5.49 -9.75
N GLY A 44 -13.32 -5.01 -10.73
CA GLY A 44 -13.33 -3.61 -11.16
C GLY A 44 -14.68 -3.19 -11.71
N GLU A 45 -15.30 -4.03 -12.55
CA GLU A 45 -16.63 -3.80 -13.11
C GLU A 45 -17.71 -3.77 -12.02
N ARG A 46 -17.63 -4.67 -11.03
CA ARG A 46 -18.52 -4.65 -9.86
C ARG A 46 -18.37 -3.36 -9.05
N LEU A 47 -17.13 -2.91 -8.82
CA LEU A 47 -16.85 -1.65 -8.12
C LEU A 47 -17.38 -0.44 -8.89
N ARG A 48 -17.21 -0.42 -10.22
CA ARG A 48 -17.75 0.63 -11.09
C ARG A 48 -19.26 0.77 -10.93
N ARG A 49 -20.01 -0.33 -11.02
CA ARG A 49 -21.47 -0.31 -10.85
C ARG A 49 -21.90 0.21 -9.48
N LEU A 50 -21.21 -0.21 -8.41
CA LEU A 50 -21.50 0.26 -7.06
C LEU A 50 -21.22 1.75 -6.88
N LEU A 51 -20.19 2.27 -7.57
CA LEU A 51 -19.90 3.70 -7.58
C LEU A 51 -21.00 4.47 -8.32
N GLU A 52 -21.40 4.01 -9.50
CA GLU A 52 -22.46 4.65 -10.31
C GLU A 52 -23.76 4.77 -9.54
N LEU A 53 -24.20 3.70 -8.88
CA LEU A 53 -25.39 3.73 -8.02
C LEU A 53 -25.29 4.78 -6.90
N ARG A 54 -24.09 4.99 -6.34
CA ARG A 54 -23.88 5.99 -5.29
C ARG A 54 -23.83 7.41 -5.85
N LEU A 55 -23.30 7.59 -7.05
CA LEU A 55 -23.29 8.90 -7.73
C LEU A 55 -24.71 9.32 -8.10
N ASP A 56 -25.52 8.39 -8.63
CA ASP A 56 -26.93 8.65 -8.95
C ASP A 56 -27.75 9.00 -7.71
N ALA A 57 -27.43 8.37 -6.57
CA ALA A 57 -28.07 8.65 -5.28
C ALA A 57 -27.52 9.90 -4.57
N ARG A 58 -26.50 10.56 -5.12
CA ARG A 58 -25.84 11.71 -4.49
C ARG A 58 -26.63 12.98 -4.81
N GLU A 59 -27.14 13.63 -3.78
CA GLU A 59 -27.68 14.99 -3.90
C GLU A 59 -26.57 15.95 -4.37
N PRO A 60 -26.87 16.94 -5.23
CA PRO A 60 -25.89 17.90 -5.70
C PRO A 60 -25.33 18.69 -4.51
N GLU A 61 -24.01 18.73 -4.40
CA GLU A 61 -23.34 19.60 -3.43
C GLU A 61 -23.71 21.05 -3.78
N ALA A 62 -24.30 21.77 -2.82
CA ALA A 62 -24.68 23.17 -3.00
C ALA A 62 -23.41 23.99 -3.25
N ALA A 63 -23.31 24.54 -4.46
CA ALA A 63 -22.23 25.41 -4.91
C ALA A 63 -22.26 26.80 -4.24
#